data_AF-A0AB34XGN2-F1
#
_entry.id   AF-A0AB34XGN2-F1
#
_cell.length_a   1.000
_cell.length_b   1.000
_cell.length_c   1.000
_cell.angle_alpha   90.00
_cell.angle_beta   90.00
_cell.angle_gamma   90.00
#
_symmetry.space_group_name_H-M   'P 1'
#
loop_
_entity.id
_entity.type
_entity.pdbx_description
1 polymer ?
#
loop_
_entity_poly.entity_id
_entity_poly.type
_entity_poly.pdbx_seq_one_letter_code
_entity_poly.pdbx_strand_id
1 'polypeptide(L)'
;MAVLPRGSVISARPALIRSLALACVILSVLCALCLGRYPLSPLRVMGVFGSLLHLSSASDPVAQVVVMQARLPRILAALLVGSALSCGGATYQAVFRNPLVSPDLLGVLSGAAFGAALSIVSGGSAVVVQMGAFGGGLLAVGTGLLISRTLPGGGILTLLLGGLIGNAIFTALLSLVKYLADPMDQLPAIVNWLLGSLAPSGWQELAWMSGPLIVLTVALVLCAPVLDVLSLGDDEARSLGVSVRVMRPALIVLATLACAMTISMAGIIGWIGLLVPHVARLLAGAEHRSMMPVTALLGAAGLVLADTCARSLTTGEVPLGIVTQLFGALAFVLVLRRLRSGVA
;
A
#
# COMPACT_ATOMS: atom_id res chain seq x y z
N MET A 1 4.32 30.13 2.00
CA MET A 1 3.02 30.23 2.70
C MET A 1 1.95 30.43 1.63
N ALA A 2 1.51 29.35 0.98
CA ALA A 2 0.45 29.41 -0.03
C ALA A 2 -0.84 28.96 0.66
N VAL A 3 -1.73 29.91 0.93
CA VAL A 3 -3.11 29.62 1.35
C VAL A 3 -3.75 28.87 0.20
N LEU A 4 -3.97 27.56 0.36
CA LEU A 4 -4.71 26.78 -0.63
C LEU A 4 -6.10 27.42 -0.78
N PRO A 5 -6.54 27.76 -2.01
CA PRO A 5 -7.87 28.31 -2.20
C PRO A 5 -8.89 27.27 -1.73
N ARG A 6 -9.93 27.75 -1.03
CA ARG A 6 -11.14 26.98 -0.72
C ARG A 6 -11.87 26.70 -2.04
N GLY A 7 -11.35 25.76 -2.83
CA GLY A 7 -12.12 25.13 -3.90
C GLY A 7 -13.40 24.59 -3.27
N SER A 8 -14.52 24.77 -3.96
CA SER A 8 -15.84 24.28 -3.55
C SER A 8 -15.77 22.80 -3.22
N VAL A 9 -15.51 22.50 -1.94
CA VAL A 9 -15.58 21.15 -1.40
C VAL A 9 -17.00 20.73 -1.65
N ILE A 10 -17.20 19.72 -2.49
CA ILE A 10 -18.48 19.03 -2.61
C ILE A 10 -18.84 18.67 -1.17
N SER A 11 -19.80 19.39 -0.58
CA SER A 11 -20.23 19.23 0.82
C SER A 11 -21.07 17.95 0.96
N ALA A 12 -20.63 16.88 0.31
CA ALA A 12 -21.15 15.56 0.55
C ALA A 12 -20.91 15.24 2.03
N ARG A 13 -21.99 14.85 2.70
CA ARG A 13 -21.92 14.42 4.10
C ARG A 13 -20.84 13.33 4.21
N PRO A 14 -19.93 13.36 5.19
CA PRO A 14 -18.87 12.36 5.34
C PRO A 14 -19.38 10.91 5.28
N ALA A 15 -20.60 10.67 5.74
CA ALA A 15 -21.29 9.38 5.63
C ALA A 15 -21.54 8.93 4.18
N LEU A 16 -21.96 9.84 3.30
CA LEU A 16 -22.22 9.54 1.88
C LEU A 16 -20.93 9.12 1.16
N ILE A 17 -19.83 9.83 1.40
CA ILE A 17 -18.53 9.51 0.79
C ILE A 17 -18.05 8.13 1.26
N ARG A 18 -18.20 7.80 2.54
CA ARG A 18 -17.89 6.47 3.07
C ARG A 18 -18.77 5.39 2.45
N SER A 19 -20.08 5.64 2.29
CA SER A 19 -20.96 4.67 1.63
C SER A 19 -20.62 4.44 0.17
N LEU A 20 -20.22 5.49 -0.56
CA LEU A 20 -19.77 5.37 -1.95
C LEU A 20 -18.44 4.62 -2.05
N ALA A 21 -17.49 4.88 -1.14
CA ALA A 21 -16.23 4.14 -1.08
C ALA A 21 -16.47 2.66 -0.76
N LEU A 22 -17.38 2.34 0.17
CA LEU A 22 -17.75 0.97 0.48
C LEU A 22 -18.44 0.28 -0.71
N ALA A 23 -19.36 0.97 -1.40
CA ALA A 23 -19.99 0.46 -2.61
C ALA A 23 -18.94 0.19 -3.72
N CYS A 24 -17.93 1.05 -3.85
CA CYS A 24 -16.81 0.85 -4.76
C CYS A 24 -16.00 -0.42 -4.42
N VAL A 25 -15.73 -0.67 -3.12
CA VAL A 25 -15.09 -1.92 -2.67
C VAL A 25 -15.93 -3.13 -3.07
N ILE A 26 -17.23 -3.14 -2.74
CA ILE A 26 -18.13 -4.25 -3.06
C ILE A 26 -18.15 -4.52 -4.57
N LEU A 27 -18.30 -3.46 -5.38
CA LEU A 27 -18.31 -3.58 -6.82
C LEU A 27 -16.97 -4.11 -7.36
N SER A 28 -15.83 -3.64 -6.83
CA SER A 28 -14.51 -4.13 -7.22
C SER A 28 -14.35 -5.63 -6.94
N VAL A 29 -14.85 -6.12 -5.79
CA VAL A 29 -14.83 -7.54 -5.42
C VAL A 29 -15.70 -8.36 -6.37
N LEU A 30 -16.92 -7.90 -6.66
CA LEU A 30 -17.82 -8.58 -7.61
C LEU A 30 -17.20 -8.67 -9.02
N CYS A 31 -16.57 -7.58 -9.48
CA CYS A 31 -15.83 -7.58 -10.74
C CYS A 31 -14.66 -8.57 -10.71
N ALA A 32 -13.85 -8.56 -9.65
CA ALA A 32 -12.70 -9.44 -9.49
C ALA A 32 -13.09 -10.93 -9.41
N LEU A 33 -14.28 -11.23 -8.87
CA LEU A 33 -14.84 -12.59 -8.83
C LEU A 33 -15.30 -13.08 -10.20
N CYS A 34 -15.65 -12.20 -11.13
CA CYS A 34 -16.10 -12.57 -12.47
C CYS A 34 -14.94 -12.58 -13.47
N LEU A 35 -14.05 -11.57 -13.42
CA LEU A 35 -13.00 -11.30 -14.40
C LEU A 35 -11.69 -12.07 -14.10
N GLY A 36 -10.76 -12.06 -15.05
CA GLY A 36 -9.48 -12.77 -15.02
C GLY A 36 -9.38 -13.90 -16.04
N ARG A 37 -8.26 -14.63 -16.04
CA ARG A 37 -7.89 -15.64 -17.05
C ARG A 37 -8.97 -16.70 -17.34
N TYR A 38 -9.73 -17.12 -16.34
CA TYR A 38 -10.89 -18.02 -16.50
C TYR A 38 -12.18 -17.22 -16.22
N PRO A 39 -12.72 -16.47 -17.19
CA PRO A 39 -13.87 -15.60 -16.94
C PRO A 39 -15.08 -16.45 -16.52
N LEU A 40 -15.73 -16.03 -15.44
CA LEU A 40 -16.92 -16.68 -14.89
C LEU A 40 -18.10 -15.74 -15.04
N SER A 41 -19.24 -16.27 -15.50
CA SER A 41 -20.48 -15.50 -15.50
C SER A 41 -20.96 -15.29 -14.06
N PRO A 42 -21.69 -14.18 -13.76
CA PRO A 42 -22.23 -13.93 -12.43
C PRO A 42 -23.06 -15.09 -11.89
N LEU A 43 -23.83 -15.77 -12.74
CA LEU A 43 -24.62 -16.95 -12.37
C LEU A 43 -23.75 -18.12 -11.90
N ARG A 44 -22.59 -18.36 -12.53
CA ARG A 44 -21.66 -19.41 -12.07
C ARG A 44 -21.04 -19.07 -10.73
N VAL A 45 -20.66 -17.80 -10.52
CA VAL A 45 -20.15 -17.33 -9.23
C VAL A 45 -21.21 -17.49 -8.14
N MET A 46 -22.46 -17.10 -8.40
CA MET A 46 -23.57 -17.31 -7.48
C MET A 46 -23.83 -18.80 -7.22
N GLY A 47 -23.71 -19.66 -8.24
CA GLY A 47 -23.82 -21.11 -8.10
C GLY A 47 -22.79 -21.70 -7.13
N VAL A 48 -21.54 -21.20 -7.17
CA VAL A 48 -20.48 -21.61 -6.22
C VAL A 48 -20.84 -21.23 -4.78
N PHE A 49 -21.35 -20.02 -4.53
CA PHE A 49 -21.78 -19.63 -3.18
C PHE A 49 -23.07 -20.35 -2.75
N GLY A 50 -23.98 -20.61 -3.70
CA GLY A 50 -25.21 -21.36 -3.45
C GLY A 50 -24.95 -22.82 -3.08
N SER A 51 -23.94 -23.47 -3.67
CA SER A 51 -23.57 -24.84 -3.31
C SER A 51 -22.95 -24.92 -1.90
N LEU A 52 -22.17 -23.91 -1.50
CA LEU A 52 -21.64 -23.80 -0.13
C LEU A 52 -22.72 -23.65 0.95
N LEU A 53 -23.82 -22.98 0.60
CA LEU A 53 -24.98 -22.81 1.48
C LEU A 53 -25.99 -23.96 1.39
N HIS A 54 -25.67 -25.04 0.65
CA HIS A 54 -26.58 -26.14 0.32
C HIS A 54 -27.90 -25.72 -0.36
N LEU A 55 -27.90 -24.56 -1.04
CA LEU A 55 -29.05 -23.99 -1.75
C LEU A 55 -29.11 -24.40 -3.23
N SER A 56 -28.03 -24.99 -3.76
CA SER A 56 -27.88 -25.38 -5.17
C SER A 56 -27.16 -26.72 -5.28
N SER A 57 -27.71 -27.63 -6.09
CA SER A 57 -27.11 -28.92 -6.45
C SER A 57 -26.26 -28.87 -7.73
N ALA A 58 -26.26 -27.74 -8.45
CA ALA A 58 -25.40 -27.54 -9.61
C ALA A 58 -24.01 -27.06 -9.15
N SER A 59 -23.06 -27.98 -9.02
CA SER A 59 -21.66 -27.66 -8.74
C SER A 59 -20.83 -27.75 -10.02
N ASP A 60 -20.32 -26.62 -10.50
CA ASP A 60 -19.19 -26.58 -11.44
C ASP A 60 -17.90 -26.70 -10.60
N PRO A 61 -17.23 -27.87 -10.54
CA PRO A 61 -16.11 -28.09 -9.64
C PRO A 61 -14.91 -27.22 -9.99
N VAL A 62 -14.74 -26.90 -11.28
CA VAL A 62 -13.68 -26.01 -11.76
C VAL A 62 -13.95 -24.60 -11.29
N ALA A 63 -15.18 -24.09 -11.45
CA ALA A 63 -15.54 -22.77 -10.94
C ALA A 63 -15.37 -22.67 -9.42
N GLN A 64 -15.69 -23.73 -8.67
CA GLN A 64 -15.51 -23.77 -7.22
C GLN A 64 -14.03 -23.66 -6.83
N VAL A 65 -13.15 -24.43 -7.46
CA VAL A 65 -11.69 -24.34 -7.20
C VAL A 65 -11.15 -22.96 -7.59
N VAL A 66 -11.54 -22.42 -8.76
CA VAL A 66 -11.10 -21.11 -9.22
C VAL A 66 -11.53 -20.01 -8.23
N VAL A 67 -12.80 -19.98 -7.83
CA VAL A 67 -13.32 -18.96 -6.90
C VAL A 67 -12.70 -19.12 -5.51
N MET A 68 -12.72 -20.34 -4.95
CA MET A 68 -12.37 -20.56 -3.55
C MET A 68 -10.87 -20.61 -3.31
N GLN A 69 -10.08 -21.20 -4.21
CA GLN A 69 -8.66 -21.43 -3.97
C GLN A 69 -7.76 -20.39 -4.65
N ALA A 70 -8.19 -19.84 -5.80
CA ALA A 70 -7.36 -18.88 -6.54
C ALA A 70 -7.85 -17.42 -6.40
N ARG A 71 -9.16 -17.16 -6.44
CA ARG A 71 -9.69 -15.78 -6.45
C ARG A 71 -9.86 -15.18 -5.07
N LEU A 72 -10.57 -15.85 -4.18
CA LEU A 72 -10.90 -15.29 -2.87
C LEU A 72 -9.67 -14.93 -2.03
N PRO A 73 -8.66 -15.82 -1.88
CA PRO A 73 -7.44 -15.46 -1.14
C PRO A 73 -6.75 -14.23 -1.72
N ARG A 74 -6.62 -14.19 -3.04
CA ARG A 74 -5.96 -13.09 -3.74
C ARG A 74 -6.72 -11.77 -3.64
N ILE A 75 -8.05 -11.80 -3.71
CA ILE A 75 -8.89 -10.61 -3.51
C ILE A 75 -8.78 -10.10 -2.08
N LEU A 76 -8.85 -10.99 -1.08
CA LEU A 76 -8.70 -10.62 0.33
C LEU A 76 -7.31 -10.04 0.61
N ALA A 77 -6.27 -10.62 0.01
CA ALA A 77 -4.91 -10.08 0.06
C ALA A 77 -4.85 -8.66 -0.53
N ALA A 78 -5.41 -8.45 -1.73
CA ALA A 78 -5.46 -7.13 -2.36
C ALA A 78 -6.22 -6.09 -1.51
N LEU A 79 -7.33 -6.47 -0.86
CA LEU A 79 -8.07 -5.58 0.05
C LEU A 79 -7.21 -5.15 1.24
N LEU A 80 -6.54 -6.09 1.90
CA LEU A 80 -5.71 -5.85 3.07
C LEU A 80 -4.47 -5.02 2.72
N VAL A 81 -3.75 -5.45 1.68
CA VAL A 81 -2.53 -4.78 1.19
C VAL A 81 -2.84 -3.37 0.72
N GLY A 82 -3.91 -3.18 -0.06
CA GLY A 82 -4.31 -1.87 -0.56
C GLY A 82 -4.71 -0.91 0.56
N SER A 83 -5.45 -1.40 1.56
CA SER A 83 -5.85 -0.61 2.73
C SER A 83 -4.64 -0.19 3.57
N ALA A 84 -3.78 -1.14 3.93
CA ALA A 84 -2.61 -0.90 4.76
C ALA A 84 -1.60 0.04 4.07
N LEU A 85 -1.29 -0.20 2.79
CA LEU A 85 -0.34 0.58 2.02
C LEU A 85 -0.80 2.04 1.83
N SER A 86 -2.09 2.24 1.56
CA SER A 86 -2.67 3.58 1.42
C SER A 86 -2.74 4.33 2.75
N CYS A 87 -3.15 3.68 3.84
CA CYS A 87 -3.11 4.28 5.19
C CYS A 87 -1.69 4.63 5.63
N GLY A 88 -0.72 3.74 5.40
CA GLY A 88 0.70 4.01 5.68
C GLY A 88 1.18 5.23 4.90
N GLY A 89 0.88 5.29 3.60
CA GLY A 89 1.17 6.44 2.75
C GLY A 89 0.54 7.75 3.23
N ALA A 90 -0.72 7.73 3.65
CA ALA A 90 -1.39 8.90 4.24
C ALA A 90 -0.70 9.37 5.53
N THR A 91 -0.29 8.43 6.39
CA THR A 91 0.47 8.73 7.61
C THR A 91 1.83 9.33 7.30
N TYR A 92 2.56 8.82 6.30
CA TYR A 92 3.79 9.45 5.82
C TYR A 92 3.53 10.88 5.34
N GLN A 93 2.54 11.10 4.48
CA GLN A 93 2.21 12.45 4.00
C GLN A 93 1.90 13.42 5.15
N ALA A 94 1.15 12.96 6.15
CA ALA A 94 0.77 13.77 7.30
C ALA A 94 1.97 14.12 8.20
N VAL A 95 2.78 13.11 8.56
CA VAL A 95 3.95 13.28 9.43
C VAL A 95 4.99 14.22 8.82
N PHE A 96 5.22 14.10 7.51
CA PHE A 96 6.14 14.95 6.77
C PHE A 96 5.50 16.27 6.29
N ARG A 97 4.21 16.49 6.58
CA ARG A 97 3.43 17.66 6.13
C ARG A 97 3.60 17.94 4.63
N ASN A 98 3.65 16.88 3.84
CA ASN A 98 3.92 16.97 2.41
C ASN A 98 3.15 15.88 1.64
N PRO A 99 2.18 16.26 0.79
CA PRO A 99 1.33 15.32 0.06
C PRO A 99 2.07 14.51 -1.01
N LEU A 100 3.31 14.86 -1.33
CA LEU A 100 4.14 14.15 -2.31
C LEU A 100 5.05 13.10 -1.67
N VAL A 101 5.00 12.94 -0.35
CA VAL A 101 5.80 11.94 0.35
C VAL A 101 5.15 10.56 0.22
N SER A 102 6.00 9.56 -0.02
CA SER A 102 5.65 8.16 -0.02
C SER A 102 6.54 7.39 0.97
N PRO A 103 6.16 6.16 1.36
CA PRO A 103 7.01 5.30 2.20
C PRO A 103 8.41 5.05 1.61
N ASP A 104 8.55 5.13 0.28
CA ASP A 104 9.83 4.99 -0.43
C ASP A 104 10.86 6.05 -0.02
N LEU A 105 10.40 7.23 0.39
CA LEU A 105 11.29 8.33 0.76
C LEU A 105 12.22 7.95 1.91
N LEU A 106 11.74 7.18 2.89
CA LEU A 106 12.57 6.68 4.00
C LEU A 106 13.30 5.37 3.68
N GLY A 107 13.19 4.86 2.45
CA GLY A 107 13.89 3.66 2.00
C GLY A 107 13.21 2.34 2.34
N VAL A 108 11.91 2.32 2.70
CA VAL A 108 11.20 1.06 3.00
C VAL A 108 11.29 0.09 1.83
N LEU A 109 11.03 0.57 0.61
CA LEU A 109 11.04 -0.25 -0.60
C LEU A 109 12.45 -0.75 -0.92
N SER A 110 13.47 0.11 -0.90
CA SER A 110 14.85 -0.28 -1.19
C SER A 110 15.43 -1.22 -0.12
N GLY A 111 15.08 -1.01 1.15
CA GLY A 111 15.40 -1.93 2.24
C GLY A 111 14.78 -3.30 2.08
N ALA A 112 13.48 -3.35 1.79
CA ALA A 112 12.77 -4.60 1.57
C ALA A 112 13.28 -5.34 0.34
N ALA A 113 13.56 -4.61 -0.74
CA ALA A 113 14.19 -5.14 -1.95
C ALA A 113 15.55 -5.78 -1.65
N PHE A 114 16.41 -5.07 -0.91
CA PHE A 114 17.72 -5.60 -0.52
C PHE A 114 17.58 -6.86 0.35
N GLY A 115 16.71 -6.84 1.36
CA GLY A 115 16.51 -7.99 2.24
C GLY A 115 15.92 -9.21 1.53
N ALA A 116 14.98 -9.00 0.60
CA ALA A 116 14.46 -10.06 -0.27
C ALA A 116 15.56 -10.62 -1.17
N ALA A 117 16.32 -9.75 -1.84
CA ALA A 117 17.38 -10.16 -2.74
C ALA A 117 18.48 -10.95 -2.04
N LEU A 118 18.91 -10.51 -0.85
CA LEU A 118 19.89 -11.23 -0.04
C LEU A 118 19.39 -12.62 0.35
N SER A 119 18.10 -12.71 0.71
CA SER A 119 17.46 -13.99 1.05
C SER A 119 17.40 -14.93 -0.16
N ILE A 120 17.09 -14.41 -1.35
CA ILE A 120 17.08 -15.18 -2.60
C ILE A 120 18.49 -15.72 -2.92
N VAL A 121 19.51 -14.87 -2.88
CA VAL A 121 20.90 -15.29 -3.17
C VAL A 121 21.42 -16.30 -2.15
N SER A 122 20.94 -16.25 -0.91
CA SER A 122 21.25 -17.25 0.12
C SER A 122 20.51 -18.59 -0.03
N GLY A 123 19.65 -18.75 -1.05
CA GLY A 123 18.83 -19.95 -1.25
C GLY A 123 17.67 -20.07 -0.26
N GLY A 124 17.22 -18.95 0.30
CA GLY A 124 16.12 -18.91 1.27
C GLY A 124 14.77 -19.33 0.67
N SER A 125 13.94 -19.98 1.47
CA SER A 125 12.55 -20.28 1.09
C SER A 125 11.71 -18.99 0.97
N ALA A 126 10.51 -19.09 0.40
CA ALA A 126 9.59 -17.95 0.29
C ALA A 126 9.39 -17.23 1.63
N VAL A 127 9.25 -17.97 2.73
CA VAL A 127 9.11 -17.39 4.09
C VAL A 127 10.37 -16.63 4.50
N VAL A 128 11.57 -17.15 4.20
CA VAL A 128 12.83 -16.44 4.48
C VAL A 128 12.92 -15.16 3.67
N VAL A 129 12.52 -15.18 2.39
CA VAL A 129 12.46 -13.98 1.54
C VAL A 129 11.48 -12.95 2.10
N GLN A 130 10.30 -13.38 2.58
CA GLN A 130 9.33 -12.48 3.22
C GLN A 130 9.88 -11.85 4.50
N MET A 131 10.50 -12.66 5.37
CA MET A 131 11.13 -12.18 6.61
C MET A 131 12.30 -11.23 6.33
N GLY A 132 13.12 -11.55 5.31
CA GLY A 132 14.20 -10.70 4.84
C GLY A 132 13.69 -9.37 4.29
N ALA A 133 12.63 -9.39 3.49
CA ALA A 133 11.99 -8.18 2.97
C ALA A 133 11.41 -7.31 4.10
N PHE A 134 10.69 -7.92 5.04
CA PHE A 134 10.13 -7.22 6.19
C PHE A 134 11.25 -6.58 7.04
N GLY A 135 12.23 -7.38 7.45
CA GLY A 135 13.37 -6.93 8.25
C GLY A 135 14.20 -5.87 7.53
N GLY A 136 14.50 -6.06 6.24
CA GLY A 136 15.24 -5.11 5.42
C GLY A 136 14.54 -3.76 5.31
N GLY A 137 13.22 -3.74 5.15
CA GLY A 137 12.43 -2.51 5.16
C GLY A 137 12.50 -1.76 6.50
N LEU A 138 12.40 -2.49 7.62
CA LEU A 138 12.55 -1.89 8.95
C LEU A 138 13.96 -1.35 9.19
N LEU A 139 14.99 -2.11 8.78
CA LEU A 139 16.39 -1.72 8.90
C LEU A 139 16.69 -0.46 8.09
N ALA A 140 16.13 -0.32 6.88
CA ALA A 140 16.33 0.88 6.07
C ALA A 140 15.74 2.13 6.72
N VAL A 141 14.50 2.07 7.20
CA VAL A 141 13.92 3.20 7.93
C VAL A 141 14.65 3.48 9.23
N GLY A 142 15.01 2.43 9.99
CA GLY A 142 15.82 2.56 11.20
C GLY A 142 17.13 3.29 10.94
N THR A 143 17.83 2.94 9.86
CA THR A 143 19.06 3.59 9.41
C THR A 143 18.81 5.05 9.05
N GLY A 144 17.76 5.35 8.28
CA GLY A 144 17.42 6.73 7.94
C GLY A 144 17.07 7.59 9.16
N LEU A 145 16.37 7.02 10.14
CA LEU A 145 16.08 7.69 11.42
C LEU A 145 17.34 7.91 12.25
N LEU A 146 18.29 6.97 12.29
CA LEU A 146 19.56 7.15 12.99
C LEU A 146 20.40 8.26 12.34
N ILE A 147 20.52 8.26 11.01
CA ILE A 147 21.22 9.32 10.26
C ILE A 147 20.56 10.69 10.50
N SER A 148 19.23 10.75 10.54
CA SER A 148 18.53 12.01 10.80
C SER A 148 18.89 12.62 12.17
N ARG A 149 19.21 11.79 13.17
CA ARG A 149 19.59 12.24 14.52
C ARG A 149 21.01 12.77 14.59
N THR A 150 21.89 12.40 13.67
CA THR A 150 23.27 12.91 13.63
C THR A 150 23.38 14.26 12.90
N LEU A 151 22.35 14.65 12.15
CA LEU A 151 22.32 15.90 11.40
C LEU A 151 21.94 17.09 12.31
N PRO A 152 22.62 18.25 12.18
CA PRO A 152 22.24 19.46 12.90
C PRO A 152 20.89 20.00 12.42
N GLY A 153 20.16 20.70 13.31
CA GLY A 153 18.92 21.41 12.98
C GLY A 153 17.61 20.65 13.21
N GLY A 154 17.63 19.32 13.31
CA GLY A 154 16.44 18.51 13.63
C GLY A 154 15.25 18.69 12.67
N GLY A 155 14.05 18.33 13.12
CA GLY A 155 12.80 18.55 12.37
C GLY A 155 12.59 17.65 11.15
N ILE A 156 11.72 18.09 10.22
CA ILE A 156 11.32 17.30 9.04
C ILE A 156 12.44 17.22 8.00
N LEU A 157 13.20 18.30 7.81
CA LEU A 157 14.26 18.35 6.80
C LEU A 157 15.36 17.31 7.06
N THR A 158 15.80 17.16 8.31
CA THR A 158 16.80 16.13 8.67
C THR A 158 16.26 14.71 8.53
N LEU A 159 14.95 14.49 8.78
CA LEU A 159 14.30 13.21 8.51
C LEU A 159 14.25 12.89 7.01
N LEU A 160 13.95 13.88 6.16
CA LEU A 160 13.97 13.72 4.71
C LEU A 160 15.40 13.38 4.21
N LEU A 161 16.42 14.09 4.70
CA LEU A 161 17.82 13.83 4.35
C LEU A 161 18.27 12.45 4.84
N GLY A 162 17.94 12.08 6.08
CA GLY A 162 18.25 10.75 6.62
C GLY A 162 17.59 9.64 5.79
N GLY A 163 16.33 9.82 5.40
CA GLY A 163 15.63 8.92 4.49
C GLY A 163 16.28 8.81 3.11
N LEU A 164 16.64 9.93 2.50
CA LEU A 164 17.32 9.98 1.21
C LEU A 164 18.65 9.22 1.24
N ILE A 165 19.47 9.45 2.27
CA ILE A 165 20.76 8.78 2.44
C ILE A 165 20.54 7.29 2.71
N GLY A 166 19.60 6.94 3.60
CA GLY A 166 19.23 5.54 3.87
C GLY A 166 18.78 4.81 2.60
N ASN A 167 17.89 5.42 1.82
CA ASN A 167 17.44 4.86 0.54
C ASN A 167 18.62 4.63 -0.41
N ALA A 168 19.52 5.60 -0.55
CA ALA A 168 20.71 5.46 -1.41
C ALA A 168 21.61 4.29 -0.99
N ILE A 169 21.83 4.11 0.32
CA ILE A 169 22.62 2.99 0.88
C ILE A 169 21.97 1.66 0.49
N PHE A 170 20.69 1.47 0.78
CA PHE A 170 20.01 0.19 0.51
C PHE A 170 19.82 -0.09 -0.98
N THR A 171 19.67 0.95 -1.80
CA THR A 171 19.66 0.82 -3.27
C THR A 171 21.03 0.38 -3.80
N ALA A 172 22.13 0.91 -3.25
CA ALA A 172 23.48 0.47 -3.58
C ALA A 172 23.74 -0.98 -3.13
N LEU A 173 23.31 -1.35 -1.92
CA LEU A 173 23.40 -2.71 -1.42
C LEU A 173 22.60 -3.70 -2.26
N LEU A 174 21.36 -3.36 -2.65
CA LEU A 174 20.56 -4.16 -3.59
C LEU A 174 21.30 -4.34 -4.93
N SER A 175 21.92 -3.27 -5.43
CA SER A 175 22.68 -3.33 -6.69
C SER A 175 23.90 -4.24 -6.58
N LEU A 176 24.60 -4.21 -5.43
CA LEU A 176 25.70 -5.12 -5.15
C LEU A 176 25.22 -6.59 -5.11
N VAL A 177 24.10 -6.88 -4.45
CA VAL A 177 23.53 -8.23 -4.42
C VAL A 177 23.16 -8.69 -5.82
N LYS A 178 22.52 -7.84 -6.63
CA LYS A 178 22.19 -8.14 -8.04
C LYS A 178 23.43 -8.40 -8.91
N TYR A 179 24.52 -7.68 -8.66
CA TYR A 179 25.78 -7.88 -9.39
C TYR A 179 26.44 -9.21 -9.07
N LEU A 180 26.34 -9.67 -7.81
CA LEU A 180 26.91 -10.93 -7.35
C LEU A 180 25.99 -12.13 -7.60
N ALA A 181 24.71 -11.91 -7.91
CA ALA A 181 23.72 -12.96 -8.14
C ALA A 181 24.01 -13.74 -9.43
N ASP A 182 23.72 -15.04 -9.40
CA ASP A 182 23.76 -15.85 -10.62
C ASP A 182 22.80 -15.27 -11.69
N PRO A 183 23.29 -14.99 -12.91
CA PRO A 183 22.50 -14.30 -13.93
C PRO A 183 21.39 -15.15 -14.54
N MET A 184 21.43 -16.48 -14.39
CA MET A 184 20.50 -17.41 -15.03
C MET A 184 19.33 -17.79 -14.10
N ASP A 185 19.53 -17.77 -12.79
CA ASP A 185 18.51 -18.19 -11.82
C ASP A 185 18.18 -17.07 -10.81
N GLN A 186 19.18 -16.63 -10.03
CA GLN A 186 18.97 -15.72 -8.91
C GLN A 186 18.59 -14.30 -9.36
N LEU A 187 19.26 -13.76 -10.37
CA LEU A 187 18.97 -12.41 -10.87
C LEU A 187 17.54 -12.30 -11.45
N PRO A 188 17.07 -13.21 -12.31
CA PRO A 188 15.67 -13.25 -12.72
C PRO A 188 14.68 -13.35 -11.55
N ALA A 189 14.99 -14.18 -10.53
CA ALA A 189 14.14 -14.30 -9.33
C ALA A 189 14.05 -12.97 -8.57
N ILE A 190 15.17 -12.26 -8.38
CA ILE A 190 15.20 -10.92 -7.77
C ILE A 190 14.35 -9.96 -8.60
N VAL A 191 14.59 -9.89 -9.92
CA VAL A 191 13.86 -8.96 -10.80
C VAL A 191 12.35 -9.23 -10.74
N ASN A 192 11.93 -10.50 -10.82
CA ASN A 192 10.51 -10.86 -10.76
C ASN A 192 9.87 -10.51 -9.41
N TRP A 193 10.59 -10.69 -8.29
CA TRP A 193 10.10 -10.30 -6.97
C TRP A 193 9.89 -8.77 -6.87
N LEU A 194 10.82 -7.99 -7.43
CA LEU A 194 10.74 -6.52 -7.46
C LEU A 194 9.60 -5.99 -8.32
N LEU A 195 9.06 -6.79 -9.25
CA LEU A 195 7.92 -6.37 -10.07
C LEU A 195 6.57 -6.47 -9.34
N GLY A 196 6.53 -7.11 -8.16
CA GLY A 196 5.34 -7.23 -7.32
C GLY A 196 4.23 -8.11 -7.91
N SER A 197 3.67 -9.00 -7.09
CA SER A 197 2.57 -9.88 -7.49
C SER A 197 1.78 -10.38 -6.28
N LEU A 198 0.48 -10.57 -6.48
CA LEU A 198 -0.41 -11.27 -5.55
C LEU A 198 -0.77 -12.69 -6.03
N ALA A 199 -0.11 -13.18 -7.09
CA ALA A 199 -0.31 -14.56 -7.57
C ALA A 199 -0.05 -15.65 -6.53
N PRO A 200 0.96 -15.53 -5.64
CA PRO A 200 1.23 -16.55 -4.63
C PRO A 200 0.22 -16.55 -3.46
N SER A 201 -0.65 -15.54 -3.37
CA SER A 201 -1.54 -15.34 -2.22
C SER A 201 -2.55 -16.46 -2.04
N GLY A 202 -2.32 -17.29 -1.02
CA GLY A 202 -3.17 -18.42 -0.63
C GLY A 202 -3.81 -18.26 0.75
N TRP A 203 -4.70 -19.18 1.10
CA TRP A 203 -5.37 -19.19 2.42
C TRP A 203 -4.39 -19.29 3.58
N GLN A 204 -3.34 -20.10 3.43
CA GLN A 204 -2.31 -20.23 4.46
C GLN A 204 -1.65 -18.89 4.73
N GLU A 205 -1.10 -18.22 3.72
CA GLU A 205 -0.46 -16.91 3.87
C GLU A 205 -1.40 -15.87 4.51
N LEU A 206 -2.66 -15.81 4.06
CA LEU A 206 -3.67 -14.95 4.66
C LEU A 206 -3.93 -15.24 6.14
N ALA A 207 -3.93 -16.51 6.56
CA ALA A 207 -4.19 -16.86 7.95
C ALA A 207 -3.15 -16.26 8.91
N TRP A 208 -1.88 -16.18 8.49
CA TRP A 208 -0.81 -15.59 9.30
C TRP A 208 -0.72 -14.06 9.16
N MET A 209 -0.99 -13.51 7.98
CA MET A 209 -0.75 -12.09 7.70
C MET A 209 -1.96 -11.17 7.91
N SER A 210 -3.19 -11.70 7.83
CA SER A 210 -4.40 -10.87 7.92
C SER A 210 -4.56 -10.20 9.28
N GLY A 211 -4.37 -10.94 10.37
CA GLY A 211 -4.49 -10.41 11.74
C GLY A 211 -3.59 -9.19 11.97
N PRO A 212 -2.26 -9.31 11.80
CA PRO A 212 -1.37 -8.17 12.02
C PRO A 212 -1.61 -7.01 11.04
N LEU A 213 -1.93 -7.27 9.75
CA LEU A 213 -2.27 -6.20 8.80
C LEU A 213 -3.53 -5.43 9.19
N ILE A 214 -4.57 -6.13 9.66
CA ILE A 214 -5.80 -5.49 10.17
C ILE A 214 -5.48 -4.62 11.38
N VAL A 215 -4.73 -5.16 12.35
CA VAL A 215 -4.34 -4.42 13.56
C VAL A 215 -3.54 -3.16 13.21
N LEU A 216 -2.54 -3.27 12.32
CA LEU A 216 -1.73 -2.13 11.90
C LEU A 216 -2.56 -1.08 11.15
N THR A 217 -3.45 -1.52 10.25
CA THR A 217 -4.32 -0.61 9.50
C THR A 217 -5.30 0.12 10.42
N VAL A 218 -5.94 -0.60 11.34
CA VAL A 218 -6.84 -0.02 12.35
C VAL A 218 -6.07 0.95 13.25
N ALA A 219 -4.87 0.59 13.72
CA ALA A 219 -4.04 1.48 14.52
C ALA A 219 -3.70 2.78 13.78
N LEU A 220 -3.35 2.72 12.49
CA LEU A 220 -3.11 3.90 11.67
C LEU A 220 -4.36 4.78 11.55
N VAL A 221 -5.53 4.19 11.35
CA VAL A 221 -6.81 4.92 11.29
C VAL A 221 -7.14 5.58 12.64
N LEU A 222 -6.92 4.88 13.76
CA LEU A 222 -7.14 5.42 15.11
C LEU A 222 -6.18 6.56 15.47
N CYS A 223 -4.98 6.58 14.87
CA CYS A 223 -4.01 7.67 15.01
C CYS A 223 -4.39 8.95 14.23
N ALA A 224 -5.47 8.94 13.43
CA ALA A 224 -5.89 10.09 12.63
C ALA A 224 -6.00 11.43 13.40
N PRO A 225 -6.54 11.50 14.64
CA PRO A 225 -6.56 12.73 15.42
C PRO A 225 -5.16 13.32 15.69
N VAL A 226 -4.17 12.46 15.92
CA VAL A 226 -2.79 12.89 16.17
C VAL A 226 -2.18 13.44 14.89
N LEU A 227 -2.51 12.85 13.74
CA LEU A 227 -2.09 13.33 12.42
C LEU A 227 -2.66 14.73 12.13
N ASP A 228 -3.91 14.99 12.51
CA ASP A 228 -4.53 16.32 12.39
C ASP A 228 -3.79 17.37 13.21
N VAL A 229 -3.45 17.05 14.47
CA VAL A 229 -2.68 17.97 15.34
C VAL A 229 -1.27 18.20 14.80
N LEU A 230 -0.57 17.15 14.35
CA LEU A 230 0.77 17.26 13.77
C LEU A 230 0.80 18.06 12.46
N SER A 231 -0.33 18.16 11.76
CA SER A 231 -0.44 18.93 10.52
C SER A 231 -0.45 20.45 10.74
N LEU A 232 -0.80 20.91 11.96
CA LEU A 232 -0.83 22.34 12.31
C LEU A 232 0.57 22.96 12.39
N GLY A 233 1.56 22.17 12.84
CA GLY A 233 2.91 22.66 13.10
C GLY A 233 3.50 22.04 14.35
N ASP A 234 4.82 22.12 14.48
CA ASP A 234 5.53 21.51 15.61
C ASP A 234 5.30 22.30 16.91
N ASP A 235 5.07 23.61 16.84
CA ASP A 235 4.80 24.49 17.99
C ASP A 235 3.34 24.36 18.45
N GLU A 236 2.39 24.39 17.52
CA GLU A 236 0.95 24.20 17.78
C GLU A 236 0.65 22.80 18.31
N ALA A 237 1.27 21.77 17.76
CA ALA A 237 1.12 20.42 18.30
C ALA A 237 1.61 20.31 19.74
N ARG A 238 2.71 21.00 20.07
CA ARG A 238 3.24 21.05 21.45
C ARG A 238 2.31 21.78 22.40
N SER A 239 1.69 22.89 21.99
CA SER A 239 0.74 23.63 22.84
C SER A 239 -0.56 22.85 23.09
N LEU A 240 -0.95 21.97 22.16
CA LEU A 240 -2.07 21.04 22.31
C LEU A 240 -1.72 19.75 23.07
N GLY A 241 -0.51 19.67 23.66
CA GLY A 241 -0.08 18.55 24.51
C GLY A 241 0.46 17.33 23.75
N VAL A 242 0.64 17.42 22.43
CA VAL A 242 1.21 16.33 21.63
C VAL A 242 2.74 16.40 21.64
N SER A 243 3.37 15.36 22.17
CA SER A 243 4.83 15.23 22.18
C SER A 243 5.37 14.87 20.79
N VAL A 244 5.65 15.87 19.95
CA VAL A 244 6.15 15.71 18.57
C VAL A 244 7.38 14.79 18.50
N ARG A 245 8.31 14.92 19.46
CA ARG A 245 9.54 14.11 19.54
C ARG A 245 9.29 12.60 19.67
N VAL A 246 8.14 12.21 20.24
CA VAL A 246 7.79 10.79 20.47
C VAL A 246 6.79 10.32 19.41
N MET A 247 5.76 11.11 19.13
CA MET A 247 4.69 10.71 18.21
C MET A 247 5.17 10.61 16.77
N ARG A 248 6.04 11.52 16.32
CA ARG A 248 6.58 11.50 14.96
C ARG A 248 7.30 10.17 14.65
N PRO A 249 8.35 9.75 15.39
CA PRO A 249 8.99 8.47 15.13
C PRO A 249 8.06 7.28 15.36
N ALA A 250 7.15 7.32 16.35
CA ALA A 250 6.20 6.23 16.58
C ALA A 250 5.27 6.01 15.38
N LEU A 251 4.73 7.09 14.79
CA LEU A 251 3.88 7.03 13.60
C LEU A 251 4.66 6.58 12.36
N ILE A 252 5.91 7.02 12.22
CA ILE A 252 6.80 6.52 11.15
C ILE A 252 6.99 5.02 11.30
N VAL A 253 7.32 4.53 12.50
CA VAL A 253 7.51 3.09 12.75
C VAL A 253 6.22 2.31 12.48
N LEU A 254 5.07 2.80 12.94
CA LEU A 254 3.78 2.14 12.71
C LEU A 254 3.43 2.05 11.21
N ALA A 255 3.61 3.14 10.47
CA ALA A 255 3.40 3.16 9.02
C ALA A 255 4.42 2.28 8.29
N THR A 256 5.67 2.27 8.76
CA THR A 256 6.74 1.41 8.23
C THR A 256 6.40 -0.07 8.42
N LEU A 257 5.92 -0.47 9.60
CA LEU A 257 5.51 -1.85 9.88
C LEU A 257 4.41 -2.30 8.92
N ALA A 258 3.38 -1.46 8.71
CA ALA A 258 2.32 -1.74 7.76
C ALA A 258 2.87 -1.88 6.33
N CYS A 259 3.66 -0.91 5.86
CA CYS A 259 4.23 -0.93 4.52
C CYS A 259 5.19 -2.10 4.29
N ALA A 260 6.12 -2.34 5.21
CA ALA A 260 7.07 -3.45 5.12
C ALA A 260 6.35 -4.81 5.08
N MET A 261 5.28 -4.97 5.88
CA MET A 261 4.47 -6.19 5.86
C MET A 261 3.72 -6.38 4.54
N THR A 262 3.19 -5.30 3.96
CA THR A 262 2.58 -5.37 2.62
C THR A 262 3.59 -5.71 1.54
N ILE A 263 4.80 -5.15 1.60
CA ILE A 263 5.86 -5.36 0.61
C ILE A 263 6.44 -6.77 0.75
N SER A 264 6.59 -7.30 1.97
CA SER A 264 7.02 -8.69 2.15
C SER A 264 6.06 -9.68 1.52
N MET A 265 4.75 -9.42 1.62
CA MET A 265 3.71 -10.29 1.08
C MET A 265 3.63 -10.21 -0.46
N ALA A 266 3.62 -8.99 -1.00
CA ALA A 266 3.23 -8.77 -2.40
C ALA A 266 4.37 -8.27 -3.30
N GLY A 267 5.60 -8.14 -2.77
CA GLY A 267 6.69 -7.44 -3.44
C GLY A 267 6.43 -5.94 -3.53
N ILE A 268 7.14 -5.26 -4.43
CA ILE A 268 7.03 -3.80 -4.58
C ILE A 268 5.75 -3.43 -5.33
N ILE A 269 4.82 -2.79 -4.62
CA ILE A 269 3.62 -2.17 -5.19
C ILE A 269 3.76 -0.65 -5.09
N GLY A 270 3.81 0.01 -6.25
CA GLY A 270 3.99 1.46 -6.35
C GLY A 270 2.68 2.24 -6.36
N TRP A 271 2.78 3.55 -6.14
CA TRP A 271 1.74 4.57 -6.35
C TRP A 271 0.46 4.50 -5.51
N ILE A 272 0.02 3.34 -5.03
CA ILE A 272 -1.18 3.22 -4.18
C ILE A 272 -1.03 4.06 -2.91
N GLY A 273 0.11 3.97 -2.23
CA GLY A 273 0.43 4.77 -1.04
C GLY A 273 0.57 6.28 -1.30
N LEU A 274 0.72 6.71 -2.55
CA LEU A 274 0.89 8.13 -2.89
C LEU A 274 -0.41 8.74 -3.44
N LEU A 275 -1.00 8.09 -4.44
CA LEU A 275 -2.19 8.53 -5.17
C LEU A 275 -3.46 8.44 -4.32
N VAL A 276 -3.67 7.32 -3.62
CA VAL A 276 -4.94 7.06 -2.93
C VAL A 276 -5.22 8.06 -1.81
N PRO A 277 -4.27 8.37 -0.90
CA PRO A 277 -4.47 9.41 0.11
C PRO A 277 -4.82 10.77 -0.50
N HIS A 278 -4.24 11.07 -1.66
CA HIS A 278 -4.47 12.32 -2.35
C HIS A 278 -5.90 12.40 -2.93
N VAL A 279 -6.36 11.32 -3.57
CA VAL A 279 -7.77 11.20 -4.02
C VAL A 279 -8.73 11.24 -2.84
N ALA A 280 -8.43 10.52 -1.76
CA ALA A 280 -9.24 10.51 -0.55
C ALA A 280 -9.36 11.92 0.06
N ARG A 281 -8.29 12.72 0.03
CA ARG A 281 -8.30 14.11 0.50
C ARG A 281 -9.21 15.01 -0.32
N LEU A 282 -9.27 14.82 -1.63
CA LEU A 282 -10.18 15.55 -2.53
C LEU A 282 -11.64 15.19 -2.29
N LEU A 283 -11.93 13.96 -1.87
CA LEU A 283 -13.29 13.47 -1.64
C LEU A 283 -13.79 13.75 -0.23
N ALA A 284 -12.96 13.50 0.79
CA ALA A 284 -13.35 13.50 2.20
C ALA A 284 -12.86 14.72 3.00
N GLY A 285 -12.08 15.60 2.37
CA GLY A 285 -11.48 16.78 3.00
C GLY A 285 -10.09 16.52 3.58
N ALA A 286 -9.51 17.57 4.17
CA ALA A 286 -8.14 17.54 4.70
C ALA A 286 -8.00 16.87 6.07
N GLU A 287 -9.10 16.74 6.82
CA GLU A 287 -9.12 16.12 8.15
C GLU A 287 -8.83 14.61 8.05
N HIS A 288 -7.78 14.15 8.70
CA HIS A 288 -7.37 12.75 8.70
C HIS A 288 -8.45 11.87 9.35
N ARG A 289 -9.20 12.39 10.33
CA ARG A 289 -10.32 11.66 10.96
C ARG A 289 -11.38 11.21 9.95
N SER A 290 -11.71 12.05 8.95
CA SER A 290 -12.65 11.68 7.89
C SER A 290 -11.96 10.98 6.73
N MET A 291 -10.73 11.38 6.40
CA MET A 291 -9.97 10.92 5.24
C MET A 291 -9.42 9.50 5.42
N MET A 292 -8.89 9.13 6.59
CA MET A 292 -8.20 7.84 6.79
C MET A 292 -9.07 6.60 6.50
N PRO A 293 -10.36 6.53 6.95
CA PRO A 293 -11.24 5.42 6.57
C PRO A 293 -11.51 5.37 5.07
N VAL A 294 -11.65 6.53 4.43
CA VAL A 294 -11.88 6.61 2.97
C VAL A 294 -10.63 6.18 2.21
N THR A 295 -9.45 6.58 2.67
CA THR A 295 -8.15 6.14 2.15
C THR A 295 -8.05 4.61 2.19
N ALA A 296 -8.38 3.98 3.32
CA ALA A 296 -8.34 2.52 3.44
C ALA A 296 -9.24 1.84 2.40
N LEU A 297 -10.51 2.27 2.31
CA LEU A 297 -11.49 1.70 1.38
C LEU A 297 -11.09 1.90 -0.09
N LEU A 298 -10.64 3.10 -0.46
CA LEU A 298 -10.19 3.38 -1.81
C LEU A 298 -8.89 2.64 -2.15
N GLY A 299 -8.01 2.42 -1.18
CA GLY A 299 -6.80 1.61 -1.33
C GLY A 299 -7.12 0.16 -1.61
N ALA A 300 -8.04 -0.42 -0.83
CA ALA A 300 -8.61 -1.74 -1.05
C ALA A 300 -9.19 -1.89 -2.45
N ALA A 301 -10.14 -1.02 -2.82
CA ALA A 301 -10.78 -1.07 -4.14
C ALA A 301 -9.77 -0.87 -5.28
N GLY A 302 -8.88 0.11 -5.14
CA GLY A 302 -7.86 0.44 -6.14
C GLY A 302 -6.91 -0.73 -6.40
N LEU A 303 -6.46 -1.42 -5.35
CA LEU A 303 -5.55 -2.56 -5.52
C LEU A 303 -6.28 -3.80 -6.07
N VAL A 304 -7.52 -4.06 -5.66
CA VAL A 304 -8.35 -5.13 -6.26
C VAL A 304 -8.56 -4.90 -7.75
N LEU A 305 -8.87 -3.66 -8.16
CA LEU A 305 -9.04 -3.32 -9.57
C LEU A 305 -7.71 -3.46 -10.34
N ALA A 306 -6.60 -2.98 -9.78
CA ALA A 306 -5.29 -3.13 -10.40
C ALA A 306 -4.90 -4.60 -10.58
N ASP A 307 -5.11 -5.45 -9.57
CA ASP A 307 -4.90 -6.89 -9.64
C ASP A 307 -5.79 -7.56 -10.70
N THR A 308 -7.06 -7.17 -10.76
CA THR A 308 -8.01 -7.67 -11.75
C THR A 308 -7.58 -7.30 -13.17
N CYS A 309 -7.11 -6.07 -13.38
CA CYS A 309 -6.52 -5.64 -14.65
C CYS A 309 -5.27 -6.46 -15.00
N ALA A 310 -4.34 -6.61 -14.06
CA ALA A 310 -3.09 -7.36 -14.24
C ALA A 310 -3.32 -8.80 -14.74
N ARG A 311 -4.38 -9.44 -14.25
CA ARG A 311 -4.76 -10.82 -14.61
C ARG A 311 -5.62 -10.94 -15.87
N SER A 312 -6.10 -9.81 -16.41
CA SER A 312 -7.05 -9.78 -17.53
C SER A 312 -6.46 -9.16 -18.81
N LEU A 313 -5.36 -8.41 -18.71
CA LEU A 313 -4.79 -7.67 -19.84
C LEU A 313 -4.14 -8.57 -20.91
N THR A 314 -3.50 -9.67 -20.50
CA THR A 314 -2.81 -10.58 -21.43
C THR A 314 -3.11 -12.04 -21.10
N THR A 315 -2.70 -12.95 -21.99
CA THR A 315 -2.79 -14.40 -21.75
C THR A 315 -1.82 -14.87 -20.64
N GLY A 316 -0.69 -14.17 -20.49
CA GLY A 316 0.17 -14.23 -19.31
C GLY A 316 -0.33 -13.29 -18.21
N GLU A 317 0.10 -13.51 -16.97
CA GLU A 317 -0.17 -12.56 -15.90
C GLU A 317 0.88 -11.45 -15.93
N VAL A 318 0.43 -10.20 -16.08
CA VAL A 318 1.33 -9.05 -15.98
C VAL A 318 1.63 -8.79 -14.50
N PRO A 319 2.89 -8.56 -14.10
CA PRO A 319 3.20 -8.19 -12.73
C PRO A 319 2.42 -6.96 -12.25
N LEU A 320 1.86 -7.05 -11.05
CA LEU A 320 0.97 -6.03 -10.48
C LEU A 320 1.69 -4.69 -10.27
N GLY A 321 2.98 -4.71 -9.97
CA GLY A 321 3.78 -3.49 -9.83
C GLY A 321 3.84 -2.67 -11.11
N ILE A 322 3.90 -3.31 -12.29
CA ILE A 322 3.88 -2.62 -13.59
C ILE A 322 2.54 -1.91 -13.78
N VAL A 323 1.43 -2.61 -13.53
CA VAL A 323 0.07 -2.08 -13.67
C VAL A 323 -0.14 -0.89 -12.73
N THR A 324 0.19 -1.06 -11.45
CA THR A 324 0.02 0.02 -10.45
C THR A 324 0.93 1.22 -10.73
N GLN A 325 2.15 1.02 -11.22
CA GLN A 325 3.04 2.12 -11.59
C GLN A 325 2.54 2.91 -12.79
N LEU A 326 2.17 2.23 -13.88
CA LEU A 326 1.70 2.87 -15.09
C LEU A 326 0.39 3.63 -14.87
N PHE A 327 -0.64 2.93 -14.37
CA PHE A 327 -1.94 3.55 -14.14
C PHE A 327 -1.90 4.56 -13.00
N GLY A 328 -1.09 4.31 -11.96
CA GLY A 328 -0.88 5.24 -10.86
C GLY A 328 -0.28 6.57 -11.34
N ALA A 329 0.78 6.51 -12.14
CA ALA A 329 1.40 7.71 -12.71
C ALA A 329 0.43 8.49 -13.61
N LEU A 330 -0.27 7.81 -14.53
CA LEU A 330 -1.25 8.43 -15.42
C LEU A 330 -2.40 9.08 -14.65
N ALA A 331 -2.95 8.38 -13.64
CA ALA A 331 -3.99 8.92 -12.78
C ALA A 331 -3.50 10.13 -11.99
N PHE A 332 -2.26 10.11 -11.48
CA PHE A 332 -1.71 11.23 -10.74
C PHE A 332 -1.58 12.50 -11.59
N VAL A 333 -1.22 12.38 -12.87
CA VAL A 333 -1.23 13.52 -13.82
C VAL A 333 -2.62 14.15 -13.92
N LEU A 334 -3.67 13.34 -14.00
CA LEU A 334 -5.05 13.84 -14.08
C LEU A 334 -5.47 14.56 -12.79
N VAL A 335 -5.06 14.04 -11.63
CA VAL A 335 -5.37 14.66 -10.34
C VAL A 335 -4.63 16.00 -10.17
N LEU A 336 -3.35 16.08 -10.56
CA LEU A 336 -2.57 17.33 -10.54
C LEU A 336 -3.19 18.43 -11.41
N ARG A 337 -3.76 18.08 -12.57
CA ARG A 337 -4.43 19.04 -13.45
C ARG A 337 -5.66 19.67 -12.77
N ARG A 338 -6.43 18.88 -12.02
CA ARG A 338 -7.62 19.38 -11.28
C ARG A 338 -7.26 20.34 -10.16
N LEU A 339 -6.12 20.16 -9.52
CA LEU A 339 -5.62 21.10 -8.50
C LEU A 339 -5.28 22.46 -9.09
N ARG A 340 -4.69 22.50 -10.29
CA ARG A 340 -4.37 23.77 -10.97
C ARG A 340 -5.61 24.50 -11.47
N SER A 341 -6.65 23.78 -11.90
CA SER A 341 -7.90 24.41 -12.36
C SER A 341 -8.78 24.99 -11.24
N GLY A 342 -8.52 24.65 -9.97
CA GLY A 342 -9.18 25.28 -8.81
C GLY A 342 -8.48 26.54 -8.27
N VAL A 343 -7.39 26.96 -8.94
CA VAL A 343 -6.60 28.17 -8.64
C VAL A 343 -6.83 29.26 -9.70
N ALA A 344 -7.61 28.98 -10.75
CA ALA A 344 -7.98 29.92 -11.80
C ALA A 344 -9.36 30.53 -11.54
#